data_AF-X1EB14-F1
#
_entry.id   AF-X1EB14-F1
#
_cell.length_a   1.000
_cell.length_b   1.000
_cell.length_c   1.000
_cell.angle_alpha   90.00
_cell.angle_beta   90.00
_cell.angle_gamma   90.00
#
_symmetry.space_group_name_H-M   'P 1'
#
loop_
_entity.id
_entity.type
_entity.pdbx_description
1 polymer ?
#
loop_
_entity_poly.entity_id
_entity_poly.type
_entity_poly.pdbx_seq_one_letter_code
_entity_poly.pdbx_strand_id
1 'polypeptide(L)'
;MHILGYSSQFVEYINDIMTEYNCFESPALYHWSHAEPSSWKRAYQRHLPESHNWIGLNWVDLLKVFQTEPIGIKGCLNYGLKNVAKTFYKHGYIKSIWDNGSSCTDGADAAVGAYRVDKETRKNNVSFKSDPLAQEIIKYNEVDCKVLQEIIAYLRNNHIDPDEDLDNS
;
A
#
# COMPACT_ATOMS: atom_id res chain seq x y z
N MET A 1 12.72 2.87 -21.72
CA MET A 1 11.40 2.99 -22.37
C MET A 1 10.29 2.19 -21.68
N HIS A 2 10.56 1.08 -20.99
CA HIS A 2 9.52 0.27 -20.31
C HIS A 2 9.04 0.75 -18.93
N ILE A 3 9.86 1.48 -18.14
CA ILE A 3 9.42 2.07 -16.86
C ILE A 3 8.27 3.09 -17.07
N LEU A 4 8.22 3.69 -18.26
CA LEU A 4 7.19 4.65 -18.68
C LEU A 4 5.78 4.03 -18.68
N GLY A 5 5.66 2.71 -18.89
CA GLY A 5 4.38 2.02 -18.96
C GLY A 5 3.75 1.74 -17.60
N TYR A 6 4.52 1.48 -16.54
CA TYR A 6 3.95 1.01 -15.28
C TYR A 6 3.16 2.08 -14.52
N SER A 7 3.62 3.34 -14.53
CA SER A 7 2.86 4.44 -13.91
C SER A 7 1.56 4.70 -14.67
N SER A 8 1.59 4.68 -16.01
CA SER A 8 0.38 4.80 -16.83
C SER A 8 -0.57 3.60 -16.65
N GLN A 9 -0.05 2.37 -16.60
CA GLN A 9 -0.84 1.17 -16.33
C GLN A 9 -1.50 1.21 -14.96
N PHE A 10 -0.82 1.73 -13.94
CA PHE A 10 -1.41 1.91 -12.61
C PHE A 10 -2.52 2.96 -12.63
N VAL A 11 -2.31 4.08 -13.33
CA VAL A 11 -3.34 5.11 -13.57
C VAL A 11 -4.57 4.50 -14.26
N GLU A 12 -4.36 3.80 -15.37
CA GLU A 12 -5.43 3.13 -16.13
C GLU A 12 -6.19 2.14 -15.26
N TYR A 13 -5.48 1.30 -14.50
CA TYR A 13 -6.07 0.36 -13.57
C TYR A 13 -6.98 1.02 -12.53
N ILE A 14 -6.55 2.13 -11.92
CA ILE A 14 -7.37 2.86 -10.95
C ILE A 14 -8.62 3.45 -11.62
N ASN A 15 -8.49 4.00 -12.84
CA ASN A 15 -9.63 4.54 -13.59
C ASN A 15 -10.65 3.43 -13.94
N ASP A 16 -10.18 2.24 -14.31
CA ASP A 16 -11.03 1.09 -14.59
C ASP A 16 -11.81 0.67 -13.35
N ILE A 17 -11.13 0.57 -12.19
CA ILE A 17 -11.79 0.27 -10.91
C ILE A 17 -12.80 1.36 -10.53
N MET A 18 -12.45 2.64 -10.67
CA MET A 18 -13.37 3.74 -10.39
C MET A 18 -14.63 3.67 -11.26
N THR A 19 -14.47 3.34 -12.53
CA THR A 19 -15.57 3.17 -13.49
C THR A 19 -16.43 1.96 -13.11
N GLU A 20 -15.80 0.83 -12.76
CA GLU A 20 -16.49 -0.41 -12.35
C GLU A 20 -17.38 -0.18 -11.11
N TYR A 21 -16.88 0.57 -10.13
CA TYR A 21 -17.60 0.87 -8.89
C TYR A 21 -18.42 2.17 -8.93
N ASN A 22 -18.55 2.80 -10.11
CA ASN A 22 -19.28 4.05 -10.33
C ASN A 22 -18.87 5.18 -9.36
N CYS A 23 -17.57 5.24 -9.04
CA CYS A 23 -16.96 6.23 -8.15
C CYS A 23 -16.24 7.27 -9.01
N PHE A 24 -16.79 8.48 -9.12
CA PHE A 24 -16.21 9.58 -9.91
C PHE A 24 -15.50 10.64 -9.05
N GLU A 25 -15.38 10.38 -7.74
CA GLU A 25 -14.64 11.20 -6.79
C GLU A 25 -13.17 10.78 -6.68
N SER A 26 -12.38 11.53 -5.94
CA SER A 26 -10.96 11.21 -5.69
C SER A 26 -10.82 9.93 -4.85
N PRO A 27 -10.33 8.81 -5.40
CA PRO A 27 -10.27 7.55 -4.67
C PRO A 27 -9.29 7.67 -3.50
N ALA A 28 -9.66 7.08 -2.35
CA ALA A 28 -8.81 7.04 -1.17
C ALA A 28 -7.77 5.92 -1.31
N LEU A 29 -6.50 6.30 -1.42
CA LEU A 29 -5.36 5.37 -1.41
C LEU A 29 -4.78 5.36 0.00
N TYR A 30 -5.14 4.32 0.75
CA TYR A 30 -4.60 4.09 2.07
C TYR A 30 -3.17 3.59 1.98
N HIS A 31 -2.29 4.23 2.74
CA HIS A 31 -0.87 3.87 2.81
C HIS A 31 -0.37 3.97 4.25
N TRP A 32 0.85 3.47 4.48
CA TRP A 32 1.54 3.61 5.77
C TRP A 32 2.82 4.42 5.60
N SER A 33 2.87 5.61 6.20
CA SER A 33 4.02 6.52 6.09
C SER A 33 4.29 6.98 4.65
N HIS A 34 5.37 7.73 4.45
CA HIS A 34 5.55 8.57 3.26
C HIS A 34 6.18 7.86 2.05
N ALA A 35 6.50 6.57 2.14
CA ALA A 35 7.27 5.87 1.12
C ALA A 35 6.54 5.81 -0.25
N GLU A 36 5.28 5.39 -0.25
CA GLU A 36 4.48 5.23 -1.48
C GLU A 36 4.15 6.59 -2.13
N PRO A 37 3.61 7.60 -1.41
CA PRO A 37 3.36 8.91 -2.01
C PRO A 37 4.63 9.58 -2.56
N SER A 38 5.75 9.44 -1.86
CA SER A 38 7.03 10.00 -2.32
C SER A 38 7.53 9.33 -3.59
N SER A 39 7.38 8.01 -3.67
CA SER A 39 7.78 7.23 -4.85
C SER A 39 6.87 7.54 -6.04
N TRP A 40 5.56 7.65 -5.80
CA TRP A 40 4.57 8.08 -6.79
C TRP A 40 4.87 9.47 -7.34
N LYS A 41 5.04 10.47 -6.47
CA LYS A 41 5.32 11.86 -6.87
C LYS A 41 6.56 11.93 -7.76
N ARG A 42 7.61 11.19 -7.43
CA ARG A 42 8.85 11.13 -8.24
C ARG A 42 8.63 10.44 -9.59
N ALA A 43 7.80 9.40 -9.66
CA ALA A 43 7.46 8.75 -10.92
C ALA A 43 6.63 9.68 -11.80
N TYR A 44 5.61 10.32 -11.21
CA TYR A 44 4.75 11.29 -11.87
C TYR A 44 5.55 12.43 -12.50
N GLN A 45 6.40 13.11 -11.71
CA GLN A 45 7.23 14.22 -12.17
C GLN A 45 8.18 13.86 -13.32
N ARG A 46 8.60 12.60 -13.43
CA ARG A 46 9.55 12.16 -14.46
C ARG A 46 8.87 11.66 -15.72
N HIS A 47 7.64 11.17 -15.62
CA HIS A 47 7.10 10.25 -16.63
C HIS A 47 5.66 10.49 -17.05
N LEU A 48 4.86 11.28 -16.32
CA LEU A 48 3.45 11.53 -16.68
C LEU A 48 3.31 12.90 -17.36
N PRO A 49 2.80 12.98 -18.61
CA PRO A 49 2.58 14.25 -19.31
C PRO A 49 1.45 15.06 -18.65
N GLU A 50 1.55 16.40 -18.70
CA GLU A 50 0.50 17.34 -18.22
C GLU A 50 -0.88 17.09 -18.83
N SER A 51 -0.95 16.42 -19.99
CA SER A 51 -2.20 16.16 -20.72
C SER A 51 -3.02 14.99 -20.17
N HIS A 52 -2.54 14.24 -19.17
CA HIS A 52 -3.36 13.23 -18.49
C HIS A 52 -4.28 13.93 -17.48
N ASN A 53 -5.56 13.96 -17.82
CA ASN A 53 -6.63 14.53 -17.00
C ASN A 53 -6.88 13.62 -15.78
N TRP A 54 -6.01 13.72 -14.79
CA TRP A 54 -6.01 12.83 -13.63
C TRP A 54 -6.86 13.40 -12.50
N ILE A 55 -7.81 12.60 -12.01
CA ILE A 55 -8.58 12.87 -10.80
C ILE A 55 -7.59 12.80 -9.62
N GLY A 56 -7.51 13.87 -8.82
CA GLY A 56 -6.55 13.94 -7.71
C GLY A 56 -6.59 12.68 -6.83
N LEU A 57 -5.45 12.01 -6.63
CA LEU A 57 -5.41 10.88 -5.69
C LEU A 57 -5.52 11.40 -4.27
N ASN A 58 -6.46 10.86 -3.50
CA ASN A 58 -6.55 11.13 -2.09
C ASN A 58 -5.68 10.13 -1.32
N TRP A 59 -4.43 10.51 -1.03
CA TRP A 59 -3.52 9.69 -0.23
C TRP A 59 -3.86 9.83 1.25
N VAL A 60 -4.23 8.70 1.88
CA VAL A 60 -4.60 8.65 3.30
C VAL A 60 -3.52 7.92 4.08
N ASP A 61 -2.75 8.69 4.86
CA ASP A 61 -1.67 8.15 5.69
C ASP A 61 -2.21 7.58 7.01
N LEU A 62 -2.34 6.27 7.11
CA LEU A 62 -2.82 5.62 8.32
C LEU A 62 -1.86 5.77 9.50
N LEU A 63 -0.55 5.88 9.27
CA LEU A 63 0.38 6.14 10.35
C LEU A 63 0.05 7.49 11.02
N LYS A 64 -0.27 8.50 10.21
CA LYS A 64 -0.67 9.82 10.71
C LYS A 64 -1.97 9.74 11.52
N VAL A 65 -2.95 8.93 11.08
CA VAL A 65 -4.19 8.68 11.84
C VAL A 65 -3.86 8.10 13.22
N PHE A 66 -3.04 7.04 13.27
CA PHE A 66 -2.62 6.43 14.54
C PHE A 66 -1.91 7.41 15.48
N GLN A 67 -1.12 8.33 14.94
CA GLN A 67 -0.41 9.34 15.72
C GLN A 67 -1.31 10.49 16.19
N THR A 68 -2.32 10.85 15.40
CA THR A 68 -3.20 12.00 15.67
C THR A 68 -4.36 11.63 16.60
N GLU A 69 -4.92 10.43 16.44
CA GLU A 69 -6.00 9.86 17.28
C GLU A 69 -5.44 9.02 18.46
N PRO A 70 -4.29 9.42 19.02
CA PRO A 70 -3.28 8.59 19.71
C PRO A 70 -3.64 7.11 19.92
N ILE A 71 -3.67 6.32 18.83
CA ILE A 71 -4.06 4.92 18.86
C ILE A 71 -2.92 4.07 19.43
N GLY A 72 -2.98 3.80 20.72
CA GLY A 72 -2.07 2.91 21.42
C GLY A 72 -2.50 1.46 21.37
N ILE A 73 -1.57 0.54 21.06
CA ILE A 73 -1.85 -0.90 21.06
C ILE A 73 -0.98 -1.55 22.15
N LYS A 74 -1.62 -2.26 23.08
CA LYS A 74 -0.90 -2.92 24.19
C LYS A 74 0.18 -3.87 23.65
N GLY A 75 1.44 -3.60 23.98
CA GLY A 75 2.58 -4.40 23.56
C GLY A 75 3.15 -4.06 22.18
N CYS A 76 2.72 -2.97 21.55
CA CYS A 76 3.36 -2.42 20.36
C CYS A 76 4.39 -1.36 20.76
N LEU A 77 5.67 -1.56 20.40
CA LEU A 77 6.78 -0.70 20.85
C LEU A 77 7.07 0.47 19.91
N ASN A 78 6.57 0.43 18.67
CA ASN A 78 6.72 1.49 17.69
C ASN A 78 5.63 1.37 16.60
N TYR A 79 5.46 2.43 15.81
CA TYR A 79 4.45 2.49 14.75
C TYR A 79 4.92 2.00 13.38
N GLY A 80 5.93 1.12 13.31
CA GLY A 80 6.22 0.44 12.06
C GLY A 80 5.07 -0.49 11.67
N LEU A 81 4.62 -0.47 10.41
CA LEU A 81 3.47 -1.27 9.94
C LEU A 81 3.58 -2.74 10.40
N LYS A 82 4.76 -3.34 10.22
CA LYS A 82 5.02 -4.72 10.64
C LYS A 82 4.81 -4.95 12.13
N ASN A 83 5.22 -4.01 12.98
CA ASN A 83 5.05 -4.13 14.43
C ASN A 83 3.60 -3.93 14.83
N VAL A 84 2.92 -2.93 14.26
CA VAL A 84 1.48 -2.69 14.44
C VAL A 84 0.67 -3.94 14.02
N ALA A 85 0.87 -4.43 12.80
CA ALA A 85 0.18 -5.60 12.27
C ALA A 85 0.46 -6.87 13.11
N LYS A 86 1.70 -7.11 13.52
CA LYS A 86 2.03 -8.22 14.43
C LYS A 86 1.29 -8.13 15.77
N THR A 87 1.18 -6.93 16.33
CA THR A 87 0.45 -6.73 17.59
C THR A 87 -1.05 -6.92 17.38
N PHE A 88 -1.63 -6.39 16.30
CA PHE A 88 -3.04 -6.62 15.94
C PHE A 88 -3.33 -8.12 15.75
N TYR A 89 -2.47 -8.85 15.03
CA TYR A 89 -2.61 -10.29 14.82
C TYR A 89 -2.55 -11.06 16.15
N LYS A 90 -1.61 -10.70 17.04
CA LYS A 90 -1.49 -11.32 18.37
C LYS A 90 -2.74 -11.14 19.23
N HIS A 91 -3.43 -10.00 19.11
CA HIS A 91 -4.70 -9.74 19.81
C HIS A 91 -5.93 -10.29 19.08
N GLY A 92 -5.75 -10.90 17.90
CA GLY A 92 -6.85 -11.47 17.10
C GLY A 92 -7.68 -10.42 16.33
N TYR A 93 -7.17 -9.19 16.17
CA TYR A 93 -7.86 -8.11 15.47
C TYR A 93 -7.78 -8.25 13.94
N ILE A 94 -6.71 -8.87 13.44
CA ILE A 94 -6.48 -9.16 12.03
C ILE A 94 -6.06 -10.63 11.86
N LYS A 95 -6.14 -11.15 10.64
CA LYS A 95 -5.87 -12.55 10.29
C LYS A 95 -4.62 -12.72 9.45
N SER A 96 -4.21 -11.68 8.73
CA SER A 96 -3.05 -11.71 7.85
C SER A 96 -1.75 -11.38 8.59
N ILE A 97 -0.68 -12.11 8.28
CA ILE A 97 0.68 -11.82 8.73
C ILE A 97 1.70 -12.37 7.72
N TRP A 98 2.88 -11.76 7.65
CA TRP A 98 3.98 -12.25 6.82
C TRP A 98 4.43 -13.64 7.29
N ASP A 99 4.81 -14.47 6.33
CA ASP A 99 5.40 -15.77 6.56
C ASP A 99 6.78 -15.62 7.23
N ASN A 100 6.99 -16.30 8.35
CA ASN A 100 8.26 -16.26 9.09
C ASN A 100 9.41 -16.92 8.31
N GLY A 101 9.11 -17.71 7.27
CA GLY A 101 10.10 -18.32 6.40
C GLY A 101 10.49 -17.50 5.17
N SER A 102 9.86 -16.34 4.94
CA SER A 102 10.17 -15.52 3.75
C SER A 102 11.55 -14.87 3.89
N SER A 103 12.29 -14.84 2.77
CA SER A 103 13.57 -14.14 2.67
C SER A 103 13.40 -12.61 2.66
N CYS A 104 12.20 -12.14 2.35
CA CYS A 104 11.86 -10.72 2.31
C CYS A 104 11.28 -10.31 3.67
N THR A 105 12.09 -9.67 4.52
CA THR A 105 11.68 -9.32 5.88
C THR A 105 11.60 -7.82 6.15
N ASP A 106 12.19 -6.99 5.29
CA ASP A 106 12.19 -5.53 5.39
C ASP A 106 11.93 -4.87 4.03
N GLY A 107 11.27 -3.71 4.07
CA GLY A 107 10.87 -2.98 2.87
C GLY A 107 12.04 -2.38 2.08
N ALA A 108 13.15 -1.99 2.74
CA ALA A 108 14.31 -1.46 2.03
C ALA A 108 15.02 -2.56 1.22
N ASP A 109 15.19 -3.73 1.83
CA ASP A 109 15.76 -4.90 1.15
C ASP A 109 14.86 -5.38 0.01
N ALA A 110 13.54 -5.37 0.20
CA ALA A 110 12.56 -5.68 -0.84
C ALA A 110 12.73 -4.75 -2.06
N ALA A 111 12.87 -3.43 -1.82
CA ALA A 111 13.03 -2.45 -2.89
C ALA A 111 14.36 -2.62 -3.65
N VAL A 112 15.47 -2.87 -2.93
CA VAL A 112 16.78 -3.14 -3.55
C VAL A 112 16.74 -4.47 -4.33
N GLY A 113 16.11 -5.49 -3.77
CA GLY A 113 15.88 -6.77 -4.42
C GLY A 113 15.10 -6.63 -5.72
N ALA A 114 13.99 -5.88 -5.69
CA ALA A 114 13.17 -5.62 -6.87
C ALA A 114 13.96 -4.92 -7.97
N TYR A 115 14.76 -3.90 -7.62
CA TYR A 115 15.61 -3.21 -8.58
C TYR A 115 16.64 -4.15 -9.22
N ARG A 116 17.26 -5.03 -8.43
CA ARG A 116 18.24 -6.02 -8.94
C ARG A 116 17.58 -7.01 -9.90
N VAL A 117 16.43 -7.56 -9.51
CA VAL A 117 15.68 -8.50 -10.35
C VAL A 117 15.21 -7.84 -11.64
N ASP A 118 14.67 -6.62 -11.58
CA ASP A 118 14.26 -5.86 -12.77
C ASP A 118 15.42 -5.64 -13.74
N LYS A 119 16.60 -5.30 -13.23
CA LYS A 119 17.80 -5.11 -14.05
C LYS A 119 18.23 -6.40 -14.76
N GLU A 120 18.29 -7.51 -14.04
CA GLU A 120 18.74 -8.80 -14.59
C GLU A 120 17.70 -9.42 -15.54
N THR A 121 16.43 -9.38 -15.17
CA THR A 121 15.34 -9.94 -16.00
C THR A 121 15.20 -9.19 -17.33
N ARG A 122 15.38 -7.85 -17.34
CA ARG A 122 15.48 -7.07 -18.57
C ARG A 122 16.68 -7.43 -19.41
N LYS A 123 17.86 -7.59 -18.80
CA LYS A 123 19.08 -7.99 -19.51
C LYS A 123 18.91 -9.34 -20.20
N ASN A 124 18.20 -10.26 -19.56
CA ASN A 124 18.00 -11.63 -20.06
C ASN A 124 16.68 -11.80 -20.84
N ASN A 125 15.91 -10.73 -21.03
CA ASN A 125 14.59 -10.73 -21.68
C ASN A 125 13.61 -11.79 -21.13
N VAL A 126 13.59 -11.94 -19.81
CA VAL A 126 12.67 -12.84 -19.09
C VAL A 126 11.70 -12.04 -18.22
N SER A 127 10.60 -12.67 -17.81
CA SER A 127 9.58 -12.03 -16.99
C SER A 127 10.09 -11.76 -15.57
N PHE A 128 9.83 -10.56 -15.03
CA PHE A 128 10.09 -10.23 -13.62
C PHE A 128 9.47 -11.26 -12.67
N LYS A 129 8.22 -11.68 -12.93
CA LYS A 129 7.47 -12.64 -12.10
C LYS A 129 8.03 -14.07 -12.14
N SER A 130 8.95 -14.37 -13.05
CA SER A 130 9.60 -15.68 -13.13
C SER A 130 10.78 -15.83 -12.17
N ASP A 131 11.31 -14.72 -11.64
CA ASP A 131 12.42 -14.75 -10.69
C ASP A 131 11.91 -15.09 -9.27
N PRO A 132 12.53 -16.05 -8.57
CA PRO A 132 12.11 -16.44 -7.23
C PRO A 132 12.12 -15.29 -6.20
N LEU A 133 13.09 -14.37 -6.28
CA LEU A 133 13.14 -13.22 -5.38
C LEU A 133 12.01 -12.23 -5.68
N ALA A 134 11.66 -12.03 -6.95
CA ALA A 134 10.48 -11.23 -7.30
C ALA A 134 9.18 -11.82 -6.76
N GLN A 135 9.03 -13.14 -6.79
CA GLN A 135 7.83 -13.81 -6.25
C GLN A 135 7.70 -13.58 -4.74
N GLU A 136 8.81 -13.67 -4.00
CA GLU A 136 8.83 -13.35 -2.56
C GLU A 136 8.51 -11.87 -2.29
N ILE A 137 9.05 -10.95 -3.08
CA ILE A 137 8.75 -9.51 -2.95
C ILE A 137 7.27 -9.22 -3.24
N ILE A 138 6.70 -9.87 -4.27
CA ILE A 138 5.27 -9.75 -4.59
C ILE A 138 4.43 -10.25 -3.41
N LYS A 139 4.73 -11.45 -2.89
CA LYS A 139 4.04 -12.03 -1.73
C LYS A 139 4.15 -11.12 -0.50
N TYR A 140 5.31 -10.52 -0.26
CA TYR A 140 5.53 -9.56 0.83
C TYR A 140 4.62 -8.34 0.69
N ASN A 141 4.64 -7.68 -0.47
CA ASN A 141 3.82 -6.49 -0.73
C ASN A 141 2.30 -6.80 -0.72
N GLU A 142 1.91 -8.00 -1.15
CA GLU A 142 0.51 -8.45 -1.04
C GLU A 142 0.05 -8.52 0.42
N VAL A 143 0.91 -9.00 1.32
CA VAL A 143 0.61 -9.03 2.76
C VAL A 143 0.55 -7.60 3.31
N ASP A 144 1.44 -6.70 2.90
CA ASP A 144 1.39 -5.27 3.29
C ASP A 144 0.01 -4.65 2.99
N CYS A 145 -0.51 -4.85 1.77
CA CYS A 145 -1.84 -4.36 1.40
C CYS A 145 -2.96 -5.02 2.22
N LYS A 146 -2.89 -6.35 2.44
CA LYS A 146 -3.90 -7.08 3.21
C LYS A 146 -3.97 -6.64 4.67
N VAL A 147 -2.83 -6.45 5.33
CA VAL A 147 -2.83 -6.01 6.73
C VAL A 147 -3.36 -4.57 6.84
N LEU A 148 -3.08 -3.68 5.89
CA LEU A 148 -3.67 -2.34 5.87
C LEU A 148 -5.19 -2.41 5.75
N GLN A 149 -5.70 -3.22 4.81
CA GLN A 149 -7.14 -3.43 4.64
C GLN A 149 -7.80 -3.95 5.93
N GLU A 150 -7.21 -4.96 6.56
CA GLU A 150 -7.75 -5.56 7.79
C GLU A 150 -7.69 -4.59 8.98
N ILE A 151 -6.63 -3.78 9.10
CA ILE A 151 -6.53 -2.73 10.12
C ILE A 151 -7.64 -1.67 9.93
N ILE A 152 -7.84 -1.18 8.70
CA ILE A 152 -8.90 -0.21 8.41
C ILE A 152 -10.27 -0.80 8.75
N ALA A 153 -10.53 -2.04 8.33
CA ALA A 153 -11.78 -2.72 8.60
C ALA A 153 -12.01 -2.88 10.11
N TYR A 154 -10.97 -3.24 10.87
CA TYR A 154 -11.05 -3.32 12.33
C TYR A 154 -11.42 -1.95 12.95
N LEU A 155 -10.73 -0.88 12.56
CA LEU A 155 -11.00 0.46 13.09
C LEU A 155 -12.43 0.91 12.78
N ARG A 156 -12.89 0.74 11.54
CA ARG A 156 -14.27 1.07 11.13
C ARG A 156 -15.32 0.23 11.84
N ASN A 157 -15.03 -1.01 12.23
CA ASN A 157 -16.03 -1.85 12.87
C ASN A 157 -16.12 -1.65 14.39
N ASN A 158 -15.11 -1.02 15.02
CA ASN A 158 -14.99 -0.99 16.49
C ASN A 158 -14.77 0.41 17.06
N HIS A 159 -14.40 1.39 16.24
CA HIS A 159 -13.92 2.71 16.67
C HIS A 159 -14.49 3.83 15.79
N ILE A 160 -15.80 3.77 15.51
CA ILE A 160 -16.56 4.90 14.96
C ILE A 160 -17.34 5.52 16.12
N ASP A 161 -17.38 6.85 16.20
CA ASP A 161 -18.24 7.56 17.13
C ASP A 161 -19.71 7.43 16.67
N PRO A 162 -20.62 6.87 17.48
CA PRO A 162 -22.03 6.75 17.11
C PRO A 162 -22.75 8.09 16.93
N ASP A 163 -22.18 9.22 17.37
CA ASP A 163 -22.83 10.54 17.34
C ASP A 163 -22.54 11.37 16.07
N GLU A 164 -21.68 10.93 15.14
CA GLU A 164 -21.37 11.68 13.89
C GLU A 164 -22.41 11.48 12.76
N ASP A 165 -23.27 10.46 12.83
CA ASP A 165 -24.28 10.15 11.80
C ASP A 165 -25.59 10.96 11.95
N LEU A 166 -25.76 11.76 13.01
CA LEU A 166 -26.99 12.53 13.26
C LEU A 166 -27.00 13.94 12.64
N ASP A 167 -25.88 14.41 12.08
CA ASP A 167 -25.77 15.75 11.47
C ASP A 167 -25.84 15.75 9.93
N ASN A 168 -26.06 14.59 9.29
CA ASN A 168 -26.17 14.46 7.83
C ASN A 168 -27.53 13.92 7.33
N SER A 169 -28.60 14.00 8.14
CA SER A 169 -29.98 13.67 7.74
C SER A 169 -30.83 14.89 7.41
#